data_AF-A0A1H3Q5R6-F1
#
_entry.id   AF-A0A1H3Q5R6-F1
#
_cell.length_a   1.000
_cell.length_b   1.000
_cell.length_c   1.000
_cell.angle_alpha   90.00
_cell.angle_beta   90.00
_cell.angle_gamma   90.00
#
_symmetry.space_group_name_H-M   'P 1'
#
loop_
_entity.id
_entity.type
_entity.pdbx_description
1 polymer ?
#
loop_
_entity_poly.entity_id
_entity_poly.type
_entity_poly.pdbx_seq_one_letter_code
_entity_poly.pdbx_strand_id
1 'polypeptide(L)'
;MITKTETLGPFQPLWTAWNEADSEVKAKPIRHFKVATDVQFSELETHLGDHNDKAAANEVIDVISIALNLMRKLGYTPDEVAEIARDRAEQRMRGQAISILDKYQRLYSV
;
A
#
# COMPACT_ATOMS: atom_id res chain seq x y z
N MET A 1 6.45 23.31 -8.91
CA MET A 1 6.20 22.40 -10.05
C MET A 1 6.64 21.02 -9.61
N ILE A 2 5.70 20.10 -9.37
CA ILE A 2 6.03 18.69 -9.24
C ILE A 2 6.47 18.26 -10.64
N THR A 3 7.73 17.87 -10.81
CA THR A 3 8.18 17.28 -12.06
C THR A 3 7.38 16.00 -12.27
N LYS A 4 7.06 15.68 -13.54
CA LYS A 4 6.26 14.53 -13.97
C LYS A 4 6.76 13.16 -13.44
N THR A 5 7.89 13.15 -12.73
CA THR A 5 8.57 11.99 -12.16
C THR A 5 8.24 11.72 -10.70
N GLU A 6 7.49 12.57 -9.97
CA GLU A 6 7.23 12.41 -8.51
C GLU A 6 5.73 12.33 -8.16
N THR A 7 4.91 11.70 -9.00
CA THR A 7 3.45 11.73 -8.83
C THR A 7 2.96 11.01 -7.57
N LEU A 8 3.74 10.05 -7.06
CA LEU A 8 3.47 9.36 -5.79
C LEU A 8 4.18 10.00 -4.57
N GLY A 9 4.81 11.16 -4.74
CA GLY A 9 5.55 11.86 -3.68
C GLY A 9 6.63 10.96 -3.05
N PRO A 10 6.67 10.79 -1.71
CA PRO A 10 7.70 10.00 -1.05
C PRO A 10 7.68 8.51 -1.41
N PHE A 11 6.59 8.01 -2.01
CA PHE A 11 6.49 6.61 -2.44
C PHE A 11 6.97 6.38 -3.88
N GLN A 12 7.34 7.45 -4.59
CA GLN A 12 7.84 7.32 -5.95
C GLN A 12 9.12 6.47 -6.07
N PRO A 13 10.14 6.62 -5.19
CA PRO A 13 11.33 5.77 -5.26
C PRO A 13 11.02 4.29 -5.03
N LEU A 14 10.05 3.96 -4.17
CA LEU A 14 9.57 2.58 -3.97
C LEU A 14 9.00 2.01 -5.26
N TRP A 15 8.14 2.77 -5.95
CA TRP A 15 7.62 2.36 -7.25
C TRP A 15 8.77 2.12 -8.25
N THR A 16 9.67 3.08 -8.39
CA THR A 16 10.75 3.00 -9.38
C THR A 16 11.70 1.82 -9.13
N ALA A 17 11.98 1.48 -7.88
CA ALA A 17 12.82 0.34 -7.52
C ALA A 17 12.32 -0.99 -8.12
N TRP A 18 11.00 -1.16 -8.24
CA TRP A 18 10.42 -2.38 -8.81
C TRP A 18 10.45 -2.43 -10.34
N ASN A 19 10.92 -1.40 -11.04
CA ASN A 19 10.92 -1.37 -12.51
C ASN A 19 11.71 -2.54 -13.12
N GLU A 20 12.78 -3.00 -12.46
CA GLU A 20 13.57 -4.14 -12.90
C GLU A 20 12.78 -5.47 -12.91
N ALA A 21 11.70 -5.55 -12.13
CA ALA A 21 10.86 -6.74 -11.97
C ALA A 21 9.42 -6.54 -12.50
N ASP A 22 9.16 -5.52 -13.32
CA ASP A 22 7.80 -5.16 -13.76
C ASP A 22 7.02 -6.33 -14.39
N SER A 23 7.66 -7.06 -15.31
CA SER A 23 7.04 -8.20 -15.99
C SER A 23 6.70 -9.34 -15.02
N GLU A 24 7.59 -9.62 -14.07
CA GLU A 24 7.42 -10.67 -13.07
C GLU A 24 6.27 -10.33 -12.12
N VAL A 25 6.21 -9.08 -11.64
CA VAL A 25 5.13 -8.58 -10.77
C VAL A 25 3.77 -8.69 -11.48
N LYS A 26 3.69 -8.27 -12.74
CA LYS A 26 2.44 -8.35 -13.54
C LYS A 26 1.96 -9.78 -13.74
N ALA A 27 2.88 -10.74 -13.83
CA ALA A 27 2.58 -12.17 -13.98
C ALA A 27 2.07 -12.83 -12.69
N LYS A 28 2.38 -12.30 -11.49
CA LYS A 28 1.94 -12.92 -10.22
C LYS A 28 0.42 -12.97 -10.08
N PRO A 29 -0.19 -14.04 -9.54
CA PRO A 29 -1.63 -14.07 -9.26
C PRO A 29 -1.99 -13.12 -8.11
N ILE A 30 -3.26 -12.68 -8.00
CA ILE A 30 -3.72 -11.79 -6.90
C ILE A 30 -3.42 -12.40 -5.51
N ARG A 31 -3.52 -13.74 -5.38
CA ARG A 31 -3.19 -14.46 -4.15
C ARG A 31 -1.76 -14.19 -3.65
N HIS A 32 -0.81 -13.94 -4.55
CA HIS A 32 0.57 -13.61 -4.18
C HIS A 32 0.64 -12.36 -3.30
N PHE A 33 -0.04 -11.28 -3.71
CA PHE A 33 -0.06 -10.01 -2.99
C PHE A 33 -0.76 -10.14 -1.65
N LYS A 34 -1.87 -10.90 -1.58
CA LYS A 34 -2.54 -11.18 -0.30
C LYS A 34 -1.58 -11.88 0.68
N VAL A 35 -0.93 -12.96 0.25
CA VAL A 35 -0.01 -13.72 1.10
C VAL A 35 1.19 -12.85 1.52
N ALA A 36 1.75 -12.06 0.59
CA ALA A 36 2.84 -11.14 0.92
C ALA A 36 2.41 -10.12 1.99
N THR A 37 1.22 -9.53 1.87
CA THR A 37 0.68 -8.64 2.90
C THR A 37 0.51 -9.34 4.25
N ASP A 38 -0.04 -10.56 4.28
CA ASP A 38 -0.19 -11.33 5.53
C ASP A 38 1.18 -11.60 6.20
N VAL A 39 2.24 -11.84 5.41
CA VAL A 39 3.61 -12.04 5.92
C VAL A 39 4.15 -10.76 6.57
N GLN A 40 4.04 -9.59 5.92
CA GLN A 40 4.52 -8.33 6.52
C GLN A 40 3.75 -7.97 7.80
N PHE A 41 2.46 -8.29 7.91
CA PHE A 41 1.73 -8.13 9.18
C PHE A 41 2.26 -9.06 10.29
N SER A 42 2.67 -10.28 9.94
CA SER A 42 3.27 -11.21 10.90
C SER A 42 4.65 -10.73 11.37
N GLU A 43 5.46 -10.17 10.46
CA GLU A 43 6.77 -9.58 10.76
C GLU A 43 6.62 -8.31 11.60
N LEU A 44 5.63 -7.47 11.28
CA LEU A 44 5.25 -6.30 12.06
C LEU A 44 4.95 -6.66 13.52
N GLU A 45 4.09 -7.66 13.76
CA GLU A 45 3.74 -8.11 15.11
C GLU A 45 4.98 -8.63 15.87
N THR A 46 5.86 -9.35 15.17
CA THR A 46 7.13 -9.85 15.74
C THR A 46 8.02 -8.69 16.18
N HIS A 47 8.23 -7.69 15.32
CA HIS A 47 9.07 -6.54 15.64
C HIS A 47 8.50 -5.65 16.75
N LEU A 48 7.17 -5.53 16.84
CA LEU A 48 6.53 -4.85 17.97
C LEU A 48 6.71 -5.61 19.28
N GLY A 49 6.63 -6.95 19.25
CA GLY A 49 6.91 -7.80 20.40
C GLY A 49 8.35 -7.65 20.92
N ASP A 50 9.30 -7.38 20.01
CA ASP A 50 10.71 -7.15 20.33
C ASP A 50 11.04 -5.67 20.66
N HIS A 51 10.03 -4.80 20.74
CA HIS A 51 10.19 -3.34 20.94
C HIS A 51 11.09 -2.66 19.88
N ASN A 52 11.06 -3.17 18.64
CA ASN A 52 11.82 -2.63 17.52
C ASN A 52 10.91 -1.81 16.58
N ASP A 53 10.52 -0.62 17.05
CA ASP A 53 9.58 0.27 16.36
C ASP A 53 10.03 0.65 14.93
N LYS A 54 11.35 0.76 14.71
CA LYS A 54 11.88 1.10 13.39
C LYS A 54 11.68 -0.05 12.39
N ALA A 55 11.94 -1.29 12.80
CA ALA A 55 11.70 -2.45 11.95
C ALA A 55 10.20 -2.62 11.70
N ALA A 56 9.36 -2.48 12.73
CA ALA A 56 7.91 -2.44 12.59
C ALA A 56 7.45 -1.39 11.56
N ALA A 57 8.01 -0.18 11.59
CA ALA A 57 7.67 0.85 10.60
C ALA A 57 8.06 0.46 9.16
N ASN A 58 9.18 -0.24 8.98
CA ASN A 58 9.59 -0.75 7.66
C ASN A 58 8.58 -1.76 7.12
N GLU A 59 8.09 -2.68 7.94
CA GLU A 59 7.06 -3.66 7.52
C GLU A 59 5.77 -2.97 7.02
N VAL A 60 5.39 -1.85 7.63
CA VAL A 60 4.25 -1.04 7.14
C VAL A 60 4.56 -0.40 5.78
N ILE A 61 5.79 0.06 5.56
CA ILE A 61 6.23 0.55 4.24
C ILE A 61 6.21 -0.57 3.21
N ASP A 62 6.57 -1.79 3.58
CA ASP A 62 6.52 -2.94 2.68
C ASP A 62 5.09 -3.35 2.34
N VAL A 63 4.12 -3.21 3.26
CA VAL A 63 2.69 -3.33 2.94
C VAL A 63 2.26 -2.29 1.89
N ILE A 64 2.72 -1.03 2.00
CA ILE A 64 2.45 0.01 0.99
C ILE A 64 3.10 -0.38 -0.35
N SER A 65 4.34 -0.87 -0.35
CA SER A 65 5.06 -1.37 -1.53
C SER A 65 4.29 -2.48 -2.24
N ILE A 66 3.75 -3.45 -1.50
CA ILE A 66 2.93 -4.55 -2.03
C ILE A 66 1.63 -4.01 -2.65
N ALA A 67 0.96 -3.06 -2.00
CA ALA A 67 -0.25 -2.44 -2.53
C ALA A 67 0.01 -1.68 -3.85
N LEU A 68 1.13 -0.94 -3.93
CA LEU A 68 1.55 -0.27 -5.16
C LEU A 68 1.86 -1.27 -6.28
N ASN A 69 2.53 -2.37 -5.98
CA ASN A 69 2.79 -3.43 -6.96
C ASN A 69 1.52 -4.16 -7.41
N LEU A 70 0.51 -4.26 -6.54
CA LEU A 70 -0.80 -4.75 -6.95
C LEU A 70 -1.48 -3.78 -7.93
N MET A 71 -1.41 -2.47 -7.68
CA MET A 71 -1.92 -1.46 -8.63
C MET A 71 -1.20 -1.55 -9.99
N ARG A 72 0.13 -1.72 -9.97
CA ARG A 72 0.93 -1.98 -11.18
C ARG A 72 0.45 -3.22 -11.93
N LYS A 73 0.22 -4.32 -11.22
CA LYS A 73 -0.31 -5.56 -11.81
C LYS A 73 -1.66 -5.31 -12.48
N LEU A 74 -2.51 -4.49 -11.89
CA LEU A 74 -3.82 -4.13 -12.44
C LEU A 74 -3.74 -3.18 -13.64
N GLY A 75 -2.53 -2.76 -14.03
CA GLY A 75 -2.28 -1.94 -15.22
C GLY A 75 -2.23 -0.44 -14.94
N TYR A 76 -2.33 -0.02 -13.67
CA TYR A 76 -2.29 1.39 -13.33
C TYR A 76 -0.88 1.97 -13.38
N THR A 77 -0.79 3.22 -13.84
CA THR A 77 0.39 4.06 -13.81
C THR A 77 0.50 4.84 -12.49
N PRO A 78 1.68 5.39 -12.15
CA PRO A 78 1.82 6.28 -10.99
C PRO A 78 0.82 7.44 -10.96
N ASP A 79 0.53 8.04 -12.13
CA ASP A 79 -0.38 9.18 -12.25
C ASP A 79 -1.83 8.77 -11.92
N GLU A 80 -2.28 7.64 -12.45
CA GLU A 80 -3.61 7.08 -12.18
C GLU A 80 -3.76 6.65 -10.71
N VAL A 81 -2.71 6.07 -10.12
CA VAL A 81 -2.70 5.73 -8.69
C VAL A 81 -2.84 7.00 -7.84
N ALA A 82 -2.10 8.06 -8.17
CA ALA A 82 -2.18 9.33 -7.46
C ALA A 82 -3.56 10.00 -7.60
N GLU A 83 -4.20 9.90 -8.77
CA GLU A 83 -5.58 10.35 -8.98
C GLU A 83 -6.58 9.55 -8.15
N ILE A 84 -6.56 8.22 -8.24
CA ILE A 84 -7.43 7.32 -7.46
C ILE A 84 -7.27 7.60 -5.96
N ALA A 85 -6.04 7.74 -5.47
CA ALA A 85 -5.77 8.00 -4.06
C ALA A 85 -6.39 9.34 -3.61
N ARG A 86 -6.24 10.40 -4.41
CA ARG A 86 -6.84 11.72 -4.13
C ARG A 86 -8.36 11.65 -4.15
N ASP A 87 -8.95 11.05 -5.18
CA ASP A 87 -10.41 10.90 -5.29
C ASP A 87 -10.99 10.12 -4.11
N ARG A 88 -10.31 9.05 -3.69
CA ARG A 88 -10.72 8.26 -2.51
C ARG A 88 -10.64 9.06 -1.22
N ALA A 89 -9.58 9.85 -1.04
CA ALA A 89 -9.43 10.72 0.12
C ALA A 89 -10.55 11.76 0.17
N GLU A 90 -10.85 12.42 -0.95
CA GLU A 90 -11.86 13.46 -1.06
C GLU A 90 -13.29 12.94 -0.93
N GLN A 91 -13.64 11.93 -1.72
CA GLN A 91 -15.02 11.51 -1.90
C GLN A 91 -15.48 10.49 -0.86
N ARG A 92 -14.56 9.72 -0.28
CA ARG A 92 -14.92 8.62 0.63
C ARG A 92 -14.40 8.78 2.04
N MET A 93 -13.20 9.33 2.24
CA MET A 93 -12.57 9.33 3.57
C MET A 93 -12.79 10.64 4.33
N ARG A 94 -12.68 11.79 3.64
CA ARG A 94 -12.84 13.11 4.25
C ARG A 94 -14.23 13.25 4.88
N GLY A 95 -14.25 13.57 6.17
CA GLY A 95 -15.49 13.68 6.95
C GLY A 95 -16.18 12.35 7.29
N GLN A 96 -15.68 11.21 6.83
CA GLN A 96 -16.30 9.89 7.00
C GLN A 96 -15.39 8.85 7.68
N ALA A 97 -14.14 9.21 8.01
CA ALA A 97 -13.14 8.29 8.54
C ALA A 97 -13.63 7.49 9.77
N ILE A 98 -14.32 8.13 10.73
CA ILE A 98 -14.86 7.45 11.92
C ILE A 98 -15.91 6.40 11.51
N SER A 99 -16.84 6.75 10.61
CA SER A 99 -17.86 5.82 10.12
C SER A 99 -17.23 4.62 9.39
N ILE A 100 -16.11 4.83 8.70
CA ILE A 100 -15.34 3.74 8.08
C ILE A 100 -14.75 2.81 9.15
N LEU A 101 -14.19 3.35 10.24
CA LEU A 101 -13.70 2.55 11.36
C LEU A 101 -14.85 1.78 12.04
N ASP A 102 -15.96 2.45 12.33
CA ASP A 102 -17.15 1.82 12.92
C ASP A 102 -17.70 0.70 12.03
N LYS A 103 -17.57 0.84 10.70
CA LYS A 103 -17.96 -0.21 9.77
C LYS A 103 -17.08 -1.45 9.95
N TYR A 104 -15.76 -1.29 10.09
CA TYR A 104 -14.87 -2.43 10.28
C TYR A 104 -15.13 -3.12 11.62
N GLN A 105 -15.27 -2.34 12.69
CA GLN A 105 -15.60 -2.85 14.02
C GLN A 105 -16.92 -3.62 14.03
N ARG A 106 -17.96 -3.10 13.37
CA ARG A 106 -19.29 -3.75 13.34
C ARG A 106 -19.34 -5.00 12.47
N LEU A 107 -18.68 -5.00 11.32
CA LEU A 107 -18.80 -6.08 10.34
C LEU A 107 -17.77 -7.19 10.52
N TYR A 108 -16.59 -6.85 11.05
CA TYR A 108 -15.45 -7.76 11.12
C TYR A 108 -14.85 -7.86 12.52
N SER A 109 -15.36 -7.12 13.50
CA SER A 109 -14.90 -7.14 14.89
C SER A 109 -13.42 -6.80 15.08
N VAL A 110 -12.89 -5.96 14.19
CA VAL A 110 -11.53 -5.39 14.22
C VAL A 110 -11.56 -3.86 14.30
#